data_AF-A0A537E4W7-F1
#
_entry.id   AF-A0A537E4W7-F1
#
_cell.length_a   1.000
_cell.length_b   1.000
_cell.length_c   1.000
_cell.angle_alpha   90.00
_cell.angle_beta   90.00
_cell.angle_gamma   90.00
#
_symmetry.space_group_name_H-M   'P 1'
#
loop_
_entity.id
_entity.type
_entity.pdbx_description
1 polymer ?
#
loop_
_entity_poly.entity_id
_entity_poly.type
_entity_poly.pdbx_seq_one_letter_code
_entity_poly.pdbx_strand_id
1 'polypeptide(L)' 'MTPRERELMTGMGNCYASCHEDFEHTVEMVGDARGLTVDQVKKMLEDIRGKYGADADYQKLRDRLPKGFPI' A
#
# COMPACT_ATOMS: atom_id res chain seq x y z
N MET A 1 13.05 -4.12 0.37
CA MET A 1 11.83 -4.04 1.21
C MET A 1 11.93 -4.99 2.39
N THR A 2 11.61 -4.53 3.60
CA THR A 2 11.46 -5.42 4.77
C THR A 2 10.23 -6.32 4.63
N PRO A 3 10.15 -7.44 5.38
CA PRO A 3 8.96 -8.31 5.35
C PRO A 3 7.65 -7.57 5.65
N ARG A 4 7.67 -6.67 6.63
CA ARG A 4 6.49 -5.86 7.03
C ARG A 4 6.07 -4.86 5.93
N GLU A 5 7.03 -4.19 5.30
CA GLU A 5 6.74 -3.25 4.19
C GLU A 5 6.18 -3.99 2.96
N ARG A 6 6.73 -5.17 2.64
CA ARG A 6 6.24 -6.02 1.55
C ARG A 6 4.82 -6.53 1.83
N GLU A 7 4.55 -6.93 3.07
CA GLU A 7 3.23 -7.39 3.51
C GLU A 7 2.19 -6.26 3.42
N LEU A 8 2.54 -5.03 3.82
CA LEU A 8 1.67 -3.87 3.66
C LEU A 8 1.32 -3.61 2.17
N MET A 9 2.31 -3.54 1.29
CA MET A 9 2.09 -3.34 -0.15
C MET A 9 1.26 -4.46 -0.77
N THR A 10 1.50 -5.70 -0.35
CA THR A 10 0.70 -6.86 -0.76
C THR A 10 -0.74 -6.75 -0.27
N GLY A 11 -0.93 -6.31 0.98
CA GLY A 11 -2.23 -6.06 1.59
C GLY A 11 -3.04 -5.00 0.84
N MET A 12 -2.41 -3.88 0.48
CA MET A 12 -3.03 -2.85 -0.36
C MET A 12 -3.57 -3.44 -1.68
N GLY A 13 -2.73 -4.18 -2.41
CA GLY A 13 -3.13 -4.80 -3.66
C GLY A 13 -4.26 -5.83 -3.49
N ASN A 14 -4.24 -6.61 -2.41
CA ASN A 14 -5.31 -7.58 -2.13
C ASN A 14 -6.63 -6.92 -1.76
N CYS A 15 -6.61 -5.89 -0.91
CA CYS A 15 -7.79 -5.13 -0.52
C CYS A 15 -8.43 -4.45 -1.73
N TYR A 16 -7.61 -3.76 -2.55
CA TYR A 16 -8.13 -3.13 -3.77
C TYR A 16 -8.68 -4.15 -4.76
N ALA A 17 -8.00 -5.28 -4.98
CA ALA A 17 -8.49 -6.32 -5.90
C ALA A 17 -9.82 -6.96 -5.45
N SER A 18 -10.12 -6.92 -4.14
CA SER A 18 -11.35 -7.50 -3.60
C SER A 18 -12.51 -6.50 -3.58
N CYS A 19 -12.24 -5.25 -3.20
CA CYS A 19 -13.28 -4.25 -2.95
C CYS A 19 -13.41 -3.21 -4.08
N HIS A 20 -12.38 -3.04 -4.92
CA HIS A 20 -12.29 -2.01 -5.96
C HIS A 20 -12.51 -0.57 -5.50
N GLU A 21 -12.27 -0.32 -4.20
CA GLU A 21 -12.47 0.98 -3.56
C GLU A 21 -11.40 2.01 -3.94
N ASP A 22 -11.67 3.27 -3.64
CA ASP A 22 -10.70 4.34 -3.81
C ASP A 22 -9.51 4.21 -2.85
N PHE A 23 -8.52 5.10 -3.02
CA PHE A 23 -7.30 5.07 -2.21
C PHE A 23 -7.60 5.24 -0.71
N GLU A 24 -8.50 6.16 -0.36
CA GLU A 24 -8.81 6.52 1.03
C GLU A 24 -9.47 5.35 1.76
N HIS A 25 -10.49 4.75 1.16
CA HIS A 25 -11.14 3.57 1.73
C HIS A 25 -10.20 2.35 1.73
N THR A 26 -9.33 2.20 0.73
CA THR A 26 -8.35 1.12 0.72
C THR A 26 -7.36 1.24 1.89
N VAL A 27 -6.84 2.44 2.16
CA VAL A 27 -5.92 2.63 3.30
C VAL A 27 -6.63 2.51 4.65
N GLU A 28 -7.90 2.92 4.75
CA GLU A 28 -8.73 2.72 5.94
C GLU A 28 -8.89 1.23 6.25
N MET A 29 -9.36 0.42 5.29
CA MET A 29 -9.50 -1.03 5.46
C MET A 29 -8.18 -1.72 5.84
N VAL A 30 -7.08 -1.33 5.18
CA VAL A 30 -5.74 -1.87 5.46
C VAL A 30 -5.25 -1.48 6.85
N GLY A 31 -5.56 -0.26 7.30
CA GLY A 31 -5.26 0.27 8.61
C GLY A 31 -6.01 -0.46 9.71
N ASP A 32 -7.33 -0.58 9.58
CA ASP A 32 -8.21 -1.27 10.52
C ASP A 32 -7.78 -2.73 10.73
N ALA A 33 -7.49 -3.44 9.64
CA ALA A 33 -7.01 -4.83 9.70
C ALA A 33 -5.66 -4.99 10.44
N ARG A 34 -4.91 -3.89 10.63
CA ARG A 34 -3.57 -3.86 11.23
C ARG A 34 -3.50 -3.06 12.53
N GLY A 35 -4.62 -2.52 13.00
CA GLY A 35 -4.66 -1.62 14.16
C GLY A 35 -3.84 -0.34 13.94
N LEU A 36 -3.80 0.17 12.71
CA LEU A 36 -3.10 1.39 12.32
C LEU A 36 -4.10 2.46 11.90
N THR A 37 -3.77 3.72 12.15
CA THR A 37 -4.56 4.82 11.61
C THR A 37 -4.27 5.02 10.12
N VAL A 38 -5.21 5.66 9.42
CA VAL A 38 -5.05 6.07 8.01
C VAL A 38 -3.73 6.83 7.79
N ASP A 39 -3.42 7.80 8.65
CA ASP A 39 -2.19 8.59 8.54
C ASP A 39 -0.93 7.76 8.71
N GLN A 40 -0.94 6.77 9.61
CA GLN A 40 0.18 5.85 9.79
C GLN A 40 0.39 5.00 8.52
N VAL A 41 -0.69 4.49 7.92
CA VAL A 41 -0.60 3.71 6.67
C VAL A 41 -0.08 4.58 5.54
N LYS A 42 -0.61 5.78 5.35
CA LYS A 42 -0.14 6.73 4.31
C LYS A 42 1.34 7.06 4.48
N LYS A 43 1.78 7.36 5.71
CA LYS A 43 3.19 7.64 6.01
C LYS A 43 4.08 6.43 5.71
N MET A 44 3.66 5.22 6.07
CA MET A 44 4.40 4.01 5.74
C MET A 44 4.49 3.79 4.22
N LEU A 45 3.42 4.05 3.47
CA LEU A 45 3.43 3.95 2.01
C LEU A 45 4.35 4.99 1.36
N GLU A 46 4.34 6.23 1.87
CA GLU A 46 5.27 7.28 1.45
C GLU A 46 6.73 6.89 1.72
N ASP A 47 7.02 6.39 2.92
CA ASP A 47 8.36 5.91 3.29
C ASP A 47 8.81 4.75 2.38
N ILE A 48 7.92 3.79 2.08
CA ILE A 48 8.19 2.67 1.18
C ILE A 48 8.52 3.17 -0.23
N ARG A 49 7.70 4.08 -0.76
CA ARG A 49 7.93 4.71 -2.07
C ARG A 49 9.27 5.45 -2.11
N GLY A 50 9.59 6.23 -1.08
CA GLY A 50 10.85 6.96 -1.00
C GLY A 50 12.07 6.04 -0.97
N LYS A 51 11.99 4.92 -0.24
CA LYS A 51 13.10 3.95 -0.12
C LYS A 51 13.27 3.06 -1.36
N TYR A 52 12.17 2.64 -1.97
CA TYR A 52 12.15 1.55 -2.95
C TYR A 52 11.50 1.92 -4.28
N GLY A 53 11.21 3.20 -4.54
CA GLY A 53 10.48 3.62 -5.73
C GLY A 53 11.08 3.15 -7.07
N ALA A 54 12.39 2.93 -7.16
CA ALA A 54 13.05 2.39 -8.35
C ALA A 54 13.30 0.86 -8.30
N ASP A 55 12.94 0.20 -7.20
CA ASP A 55 13.17 -1.22 -6.98
C ASP A 55 12.13 -2.08 -7.74
N ALA A 56 12.60 -3.16 -8.37
CA ALA A 56 11.77 -4.01 -9.20
C ALA A 56 10.68 -4.76 -8.42
N ASP A 57 10.93 -5.13 -7.16
CA ASP A 57 9.92 -5.78 -6.33
C ASP A 57 8.82 -4.80 -5.94
N TYR A 58 9.20 -3.56 -5.60
CA TYR A 58 8.23 -2.50 -5.35
C TYR A 58 7.39 -2.22 -6.59
N GLN A 59 7.99 -2.09 -7.77
CA GLN A 59 7.25 -1.83 -9.02
C GLN A 59 6.23 -2.94 -9.32
N LYS A 60 6.61 -4.21 -9.15
CA LYS A 60 5.68 -5.35 -9.30
C LYS A 60 4.48 -5.27 -8.34
N LEU A 61 4.68 -4.82 -7.11
CA LEU A 61 3.59 -4.66 -6.14
C LEU A 61 2.74 -3.42 -6.44
N ARG A 62 3.38 -2.33 -6.86
CA ARG A 62 2.73 -1.07 -7.26
C ARG A 62 1.83 -1.24 -8.47
N ASP A 63 2.22 -2.09 -9.43
CA ASP A 63 1.44 -2.37 -10.64
C ASP A 63 0.12 -3.09 -10.38
N ARG A 64 -0.05 -3.68 -9.18
CA ARG A 64 -1.31 -4.30 -8.74
C ARG A 64 -2.36 -3.29 -8.27
N LEU A 65 -1.99 -2.01 -8.20
CA LEU A 65 -2.80 -0.92 -7.71
C LEU A 65 -3.04 0.12 -8.82
N PRO A 66 -4.14 0.88 -8.78
CA PRO A 66 -4.41 1.92 -9.77
C PRO A 66 -3.26 2.91 -9.89
N LYS A 67 -2.94 3.33 -11.13
CA LYS A 67 -1.91 4.36 -11.36
C LYS A 67 -2.22 5.70 -10.67
N GLY A 68 -3.49 5.98 -10.39
CA GLY A 68 -3.94 7.16 -9.65
C GLY A 68 -3.67 7.13 -8.14
N PHE A 69 -3.33 5.97 -7.55
CA PHE A 69 -2.98 5.93 -6.13
C PHE A 69 -1.65 6.67 -5.91
N PRO A 70 -1.56 7.59 -4.91
CA PRO A 70 -0.41 8.47 -4.71
C PRO A 70 0.77 7.77 -4.00
N ILE A 71 1.07 6.53 -4.41
CA ILE A 71 2.04 5.63 -3.78
C ILE A 71 3.12 5.19 -4.74
#